data_AF-A0A963C8G8-F1
#
_entry.id   AF-A0A963C8G8-F1
#
_cell.length_a   1.000
_cell.length_b   1.000
_cell.length_c   1.000
_cell.angle_alpha   90.00
_cell.angle_beta   90.00
_cell.angle_gamma   90.00
#
_symmetry.space_group_name_H-M   'P 1'
#
loop_
_entity.id
_entity.type
_entity.pdbx_description
1 polymer ?
#
loop_
_entity_poly.entity_id
_entity_poly.type
_entity_poly.pdbx_seq_one_letter_code
_entity_poly.pdbx_strand_id
1 'polypeptide(L)'
;MSGYQPLFNAADQFIALANQLAEQDRNGTVGAALRYAAARYSAFEASTGSADLSAVRAQTVSAVVEDFRKMLEHNVDDYQRRLATGR
;
A
#
# COMPACT_ATOMS: atom_id res chain seq x y z
N MET A 1 5.68 -5.96 -19.39
CA MET A 1 4.88 -6.39 -18.22
C MET A 1 3.45 -5.82 -18.31
N SER A 2 2.68 -6.21 -19.33
CA SER A 2 1.40 -5.54 -19.67
C SER A 2 0.23 -5.82 -18.71
N GLY A 3 0.35 -6.80 -17.78
CA GLY A 3 -0.74 -7.22 -16.90
C GLY A 3 -0.95 -6.37 -15.64
N TYR A 4 0.03 -5.54 -15.25
CA TYR A 4 -0.04 -4.77 -14.00
C TYR A 4 -0.48 -3.31 -14.18
N GLN A 5 -0.71 -2.87 -15.42
CA GLN A 5 -1.05 -1.47 -15.70
C GLN A 5 -2.28 -0.96 -14.91
N PRO A 6 -3.37 -1.73 -14.77
CA PRO A 6 -4.53 -1.27 -13.99
C PRO A 6 -4.21 -1.07 -12.51
N LEU A 7 -3.38 -1.93 -11.92
CA LEU A 7 -2.94 -1.82 -10.53
C LEU A 7 -2.14 -0.54 -10.32
N PHE A 8 -1.17 -0.27 -11.19
CA PHE A 8 -0.34 0.94 -11.10
C PHE A 8 -1.17 2.21 -11.28
N ASN A 9 -2.08 2.24 -12.26
CA ASN A 9 -2.96 3.38 -12.48
C ASN A 9 -3.86 3.68 -11.26
N ALA A 10 -4.31 2.64 -10.54
CA ALA A 10 -5.08 2.81 -9.31
C ALA A 10 -4.20 3.32 -8.16
N ALA A 11 -3.00 2.76 -8.01
CA ALA A 11 -2.02 3.21 -7.00
C ALA A 11 -1.66 4.69 -7.20
N ASP A 12 -1.44 5.13 -8.43
CA ASP A 12 -1.13 6.53 -8.76
C ASP A 12 -2.26 7.48 -8.37
N GLN A 13 -3.52 7.05 -8.52
CA GLN A 13 -4.68 7.84 -8.07
C GLN A 13 -4.72 7.99 -6.55
N PHE A 14 -4.41 6.93 -5.79
CA PHE A 14 -4.31 7.02 -4.33
C PHE A 14 -3.15 7.93 -3.89
N ILE A 15 -2.02 7.88 -4.60
CA ILE A 15 -0.86 8.75 -4.34
C ILE A 15 -1.21 10.21 -4.64
N ALA A 16 -1.89 10.49 -5.76
CA ALA A 16 -2.32 11.84 -6.10
C ALA A 16 -3.24 12.43 -5.03
N LEU A 17 -4.20 11.66 -4.53
CA LEU A 17 -5.05 12.08 -3.42
C LEU A 17 -4.25 12.28 -2.13
N ALA A 18 -3.32 11.37 -1.79
CA ALA A 18 -2.46 11.52 -0.62
C ALA A 18 -1.61 12.80 -0.73
N ASN A 19 -1.07 13.12 -1.90
CA ASN A 19 -0.33 14.36 -2.11
C ASN A 19 -1.20 15.60 -1.90
N GLN A 20 -2.44 15.60 -2.42
CA GLN A 20 -3.40 16.69 -2.19
C GLN A 20 -3.72 16.86 -0.70
N LEU A 21 -3.93 15.78 0.03
CA LEU A 21 -4.17 15.82 1.48
C LEU A 21 -2.91 16.31 2.24
N ALA A 22 -1.73 15.98 1.75
CA ALA A 22 -0.46 16.34 2.35
C ALA A 22 -0.13 17.84 2.22
N GLU A 23 -0.73 18.57 1.27
CA GLU A 23 -0.55 20.03 1.15
C GLU A 23 -0.93 20.78 2.42
N GLN A 24 -1.85 20.23 3.21
CA GLN A 24 -2.33 20.82 4.46
C GLN A 24 -1.77 20.12 5.71
N ASP A 25 -0.99 19.05 5.56
CA ASP A 25 -0.44 18.25 6.65
C ASP A 25 1.06 18.47 6.81
N ARG A 26 1.44 19.06 7.95
CA ARG A 26 2.86 19.31 8.29
C ARG A 26 3.50 18.19 9.11
N ASN A 27 2.72 17.19 9.55
CA ASN A 27 3.14 16.24 10.58
C ASN A 27 3.29 14.79 10.06
N GLY A 28 3.10 14.54 8.76
CA GLY A 28 3.21 13.19 8.16
C GLY A 28 2.04 12.26 8.53
N THR A 29 0.93 12.84 8.99
CA THR A 29 -0.32 12.14 9.32
C THR A 29 -0.92 11.45 8.10
N VAL A 30 -0.84 12.07 6.93
CA VAL A 30 -1.39 11.52 5.68
C VAL A 30 -0.71 10.20 5.30
N GLY A 31 0.60 10.09 5.50
CA GLY A 31 1.33 8.83 5.26
C GLY A 31 0.86 7.70 6.21
N ALA A 32 0.61 8.01 7.48
CA ALA A 32 0.03 7.06 8.42
C ALA A 32 -1.42 6.69 8.06
N ALA A 33 -2.22 7.69 7.65
CA ALA A 33 -3.60 7.49 7.21
C ALA A 33 -3.69 6.59 5.99
N LEU A 34 -2.78 6.74 5.01
CA LEU A 34 -2.75 5.88 3.81
C LEU A 34 -2.51 4.41 4.18
N ARG A 35 -1.55 4.13 5.09
CA ARG A 35 -1.30 2.76 5.58
C ARG A 35 -2.51 2.20 6.34
N TYR A 36 -3.16 3.01 7.15
CA TYR A 36 -4.36 2.61 7.88
C TYR A 36 -5.54 2.34 6.94
N ALA A 37 -5.71 3.16 5.89
CA ALA A 37 -6.73 2.96 4.86
C ALA A 37 -6.51 1.64 4.10
N ALA A 38 -5.27 1.35 3.70
CA ALA A 38 -4.92 0.08 3.06
C ALA A 38 -5.28 -1.12 3.96
N ALA A 39 -4.91 -1.08 5.25
CA ALA A 39 -5.24 -2.14 6.20
C ALA A 39 -6.76 -2.36 6.35
N ARG A 40 -7.56 -1.28 6.40
CA ARG A 40 -9.02 -1.37 6.48
C ARG A 40 -9.63 -1.98 5.22
N TYR A 41 -9.12 -1.59 4.06
CA TYR A 41 -9.61 -2.11 2.79
C TYR A 41 -9.28 -3.60 2.64
N SER A 42 -8.07 -4.03 2.96
CA SER A 42 -7.70 -5.46 2.94
C SER A 42 -8.51 -6.31 3.92
N ALA A 43 -8.83 -5.77 5.10
CA ALA A 43 -9.72 -6.46 6.04
C ALA A 43 -11.16 -6.60 5.49
N PHE A 44 -11.64 -5.57 4.78
CA PHE A 44 -12.93 -5.62 4.10
C PHE A 44 -12.94 -6.67 2.97
N GLU A 45 -11.92 -6.70 2.11
CA GLU A 45 -11.82 -7.72 1.05
C GLU A 45 -11.88 -9.14 1.63
N ALA A 46 -11.14 -9.40 2.71
CA ALA A 46 -11.20 -10.69 3.40
C ALA A 46 -12.58 -11.01 3.97
N SER A 47 -13.33 -10.00 4.44
CA SER A 47 -14.70 -10.18 4.94
C SER A 47 -15.70 -10.52 3.86
N THR A 48 -15.47 -10.08 2.62
CA THR A 48 -16.34 -10.43 1.49
C THR A 48 -16.12 -11.86 0.99
N GLY A 49 -14.93 -12.41 1.21
CA GLY A 49 -14.53 -13.74 0.76
C GLY A 49 -14.67 -14.86 1.79
N SER A 50 -15.05 -14.57 3.04
CA SER A 50 -15.16 -15.58 4.10
C SER A 50 -16.41 -15.38 4.96
N ALA A 51 -17.12 -16.47 5.23
CA ALA A 51 -18.21 -16.50 6.21
C ALA A 51 -17.71 -16.50 7.67
N ASP A 52 -16.43 -16.86 7.88
CA ASP A 52 -15.78 -16.84 9.19
C ASP A 52 -14.40 -16.15 9.07
N LEU A 53 -14.36 -14.88 9.44
CA LEU A 53 -13.14 -14.09 9.45
C LEU A 53 -12.12 -14.60 10.47
N SER A 54 -12.56 -15.25 11.55
CA SER A 54 -11.65 -15.74 12.58
C SER A 54 -10.78 -16.89 12.07
N ALA A 55 -11.36 -17.78 11.25
CA ALA A 55 -10.68 -18.91 10.62
C ALA A 55 -9.58 -18.46 9.63
N VAL A 56 -9.80 -17.34 8.93
CA VAL A 56 -8.85 -16.84 7.90
C VAL A 56 -7.93 -15.72 8.40
N ARG A 57 -8.16 -15.18 9.61
CA ARG A 57 -7.48 -13.99 10.13
C ARG A 57 -5.95 -14.07 10.01
N ALA A 58 -5.35 -15.15 10.51
CA ALA A 58 -3.90 -15.30 10.54
C ALA A 58 -3.32 -15.34 9.13
N GLN A 59 -3.95 -16.09 8.23
CA GLN A 59 -3.56 -16.19 6.83
C GLN A 59 -3.68 -14.84 6.11
N THR A 60 -4.82 -14.16 6.26
CA THR A 60 -5.06 -12.84 5.66
C THR A 60 -4.02 -11.82 6.11
N VAL A 61 -3.78 -11.70 7.42
CA VAL A 61 -2.81 -10.74 7.96
C VAL A 61 -1.41 -11.06 7.42
N SER A 62 -1.00 -12.33 7.43
CA SER A 62 0.30 -12.74 6.91
C SER A 62 0.47 -12.41 5.43
N ALA A 63 -0.54 -12.68 4.60
CA ALA A 63 -0.50 -12.43 3.16
C ALA A 63 -0.36 -10.93 2.87
N VAL A 64 -1.22 -10.10 3.47
CA VAL A 64 -1.19 -8.63 3.26
C VAL A 64 0.13 -8.02 3.70
N VAL A 65 0.68 -8.44 4.84
CA VAL A 65 1.97 -7.94 5.33
C VAL A 65 3.12 -8.35 4.42
N GLU A 66 3.13 -9.59 3.92
CA GLU A 66 4.17 -10.08 3.03
C GLU A 66 4.15 -9.37 1.67
N ASP A 67 2.95 -9.16 1.09
CA ASP A 67 2.83 -8.42 -0.16
C ASP A 67 3.27 -6.96 0.01
N PHE A 68 2.83 -6.30 1.09
CA PHE A 68 3.26 -4.95 1.40
C PHE A 68 4.78 -4.84 1.61
N ARG A 69 5.38 -5.82 2.30
CA ARG A 69 6.84 -5.88 2.51
C ARG A 69 7.59 -5.92 1.18
N LYS A 70 7.24 -6.85 0.28
CA LYS A 70 7.89 -6.97 -1.04
C LYS A 70 7.79 -5.68 -1.85
N MET A 71 6.60 -5.05 -1.86
CA MET A 71 6.40 -3.78 -2.56
C MET A 71 7.23 -2.66 -1.94
N LEU A 72 7.30 -2.59 -0.61
CA LEU A 72 8.09 -1.58 0.09
C LEU A 72 9.58 -1.76 -0.18
N GLU A 73 10.12 -2.97 -0.05
CA GLU A 73 11.52 -3.30 -0.32
C GLU A 73 11.90 -2.92 -1.75
N HIS A 74 11.09 -3.33 -2.75
CA HIS A 74 11.32 -2.97 -4.15
C HIS A 74 11.42 -1.44 -4.37
N ASN A 75 10.52 -0.67 -3.74
CA ASN A 75 10.53 0.78 -3.87
C ASN A 75 11.73 1.40 -3.14
N VAL A 76 12.07 0.93 -1.94
CA VAL A 76 13.25 1.41 -1.20
C VAL A 76 14.52 1.16 -2.01
N ASP A 77 14.70 -0.04 -2.55
CA ASP A 77 15.84 -0.39 -3.39
C ASP A 77 15.93 0.52 -4.62
N ASP A 78 14.79 0.90 -5.20
CA ASP A 78 14.76 1.81 -6.33
C ASP A 78 15.18 3.23 -5.97
N TYR A 79 14.68 3.76 -4.85
CA TYR A 79 15.13 5.06 -4.32
C TYR A 79 16.61 5.05 -3.95
N GLN A 80 17.12 3.96 -3.34
CA GLN A 80 18.54 3.79 -3.04
C GLN A 80 19.39 3.86 -4.32
N ARG A 81 19.00 3.16 -5.38
CA ARG A 81 19.70 3.23 -6.68
C ARG A 81 19.69 4.63 -7.27
N ARG A 82 18.55 5.33 -7.24
CA ARG A 82 18.43 6.70 -7.77
C ARG A 82 19.36 7.66 -7.05
N LEU A 83 19.37 7.63 -5.71
CA LEU A 83 20.23 8.47 -4.87
C LEU A 83 21.73 8.19 -5.09
N ALA A 84 22.13 6.92 -5.27
CA ALA A 84 23.52 6.55 -5.54
C ALA A 84 24.04 7.06 -6.90
N THR A 85 23.15 7.31 -7.86
CA THR A 85 23.51 7.76 -9.22
C THR A 85 23.51 9.29 -9.41
N GLY A 86 23.32 10.07 -8.34
CA GLY A 86 23.47 11.53 -8.38
C GLY A 86 22.40 12.28 -9.18
N ARG A 87 21.17 11.78 -9.17
CA ARG A 87 19.98 12.56 -9.56
C ARG A 87 19.27 13.09 -8.33
#